data_AF-A0A3S3QC06-F1
#
_entry.id   AF-A0A3S3QC06-F1
#
_cell.length_a   1.000
_cell.length_b   1.000
_cell.length_c   1.000
_cell.angle_alpha   90.00
_cell.angle_beta   90.00
_cell.angle_gamma   90.00
#
_symmetry.space_group_name_H-M   'P 1'
#
loop_
_entity.id
_entity.type
_entity.pdbx_description
1 polymer ?
#
loop_
_entity_poly.entity_id
_entity_poly.type
_entity_poly.pdbx_seq_one_letter_code
_entity_poly.pdbx_strand_id
1 'polypeptide(L)'
;MKQSNLPSVEAVTEAFKRFREFLNDSWPSVNKVMAEHDWDNDPYFLEDWLDDNWKHLFVRQILGKEADLQPLTISINEVKKHHHQYQLQLDSPPKGIVITLGNSENGFSIAPPFDQVQILDVDGEVKLVPFSTVRVKIAN
;
A
#
# COMPACT_ATOMS: atom_id res chain seq x y z
N MET A 1 19.91 23.61 6.05
CA MET A 1 18.75 23.00 5.39
C MET A 1 19.24 21.74 4.68
N LYS A 2 18.89 20.54 5.17
CA LYS A 2 19.20 19.30 4.43
C LYS A 2 18.22 19.23 3.27
N GLN A 3 18.69 19.30 2.03
CA GLN A 3 17.89 18.86 0.89
C GLN A 3 17.49 17.41 1.16
N SER A 4 16.20 17.16 1.39
CA SER A 4 15.67 15.81 1.36
C SER A 4 15.81 15.34 -0.09
N ASN A 5 16.77 14.47 -0.36
CA ASN A 5 16.83 13.76 -1.64
C ASN A 5 15.63 12.81 -1.67
N LEU A 6 14.49 13.32 -2.12
CA LEU A 6 13.33 12.50 -2.37
C LEU A 6 13.71 11.46 -3.44
N PRO A 7 13.27 10.20 -3.27
CA PRO A 7 13.49 9.15 -4.26
C PRO A 7 12.81 9.51 -5.58
N SER A 8 13.39 9.09 -6.71
CA SER A 8 12.80 9.33 -8.02
C SER A 8 11.47 8.59 -8.16
N VAL A 9 10.53 9.15 -8.94
CA VAL A 9 9.24 8.50 -9.24
C VAL A 9 9.42 7.08 -9.79
N GLU A 10 10.47 6.87 -10.59
CA GLU A 10 10.84 5.55 -11.10
C GLU A 10 11.23 4.59 -9.98
N ALA A 11 12.10 5.00 -9.05
CA ALA A 11 12.50 4.15 -7.93
C ALA A 11 11.31 3.77 -7.05
N VAL A 12 10.43 4.72 -6.75
CA VAL A 12 9.21 4.48 -5.97
C VAL A 12 8.26 3.53 -6.71
N THR A 13 8.07 3.74 -8.02
CA THR A 13 7.23 2.87 -8.85
C THR A 13 7.79 1.44 -8.92
N GLU A 14 9.10 1.28 -9.04
CA GLU A 14 9.75 -0.04 -9.05
C GLU A 14 9.66 -0.76 -7.71
N ALA A 15 9.82 -0.05 -6.57
CA ALA A 15 9.58 -0.68 -5.27
C ALA A 15 8.12 -1.11 -5.10
N PHE A 16 7.16 -0.33 -5.63
CA PHE A 16 5.75 -0.67 -5.54
C PHE A 16 5.42 -1.94 -6.36
N LYS A 17 6.03 -2.06 -7.54
CA LYS A 17 5.95 -3.28 -8.36
C LYS A 17 6.51 -4.50 -7.63
N ARG A 18 7.70 -4.37 -7.03
CA ARG A 18 8.33 -5.47 -6.27
C ARG A 18 7.49 -5.90 -5.08
N PHE A 19 6.89 -4.94 -4.37
CA PHE A 19 6.00 -5.25 -3.27
C PHE A 19 4.74 -5.99 -3.74
N ARG A 20 4.13 -5.56 -4.86
CA ARG A 20 3.03 -6.30 -5.50
C ARG A 20 3.44 -7.72 -5.90
N GLU A 21 4.61 -7.89 -6.50
CA GLU A 21 5.13 -9.21 -6.89
C GLU A 21 5.29 -10.11 -5.65
N PHE A 22 5.92 -9.58 -4.60
CA PHE A 22 6.02 -10.26 -3.31
C PHE A 22 4.64 -10.72 -2.80
N LEU A 23 3.62 -9.85 -2.79
CA LEU A 23 2.29 -10.24 -2.31
C LEU A 23 1.70 -11.38 -3.14
N ASN A 24 1.82 -11.33 -4.47
CA ASN A 24 1.31 -12.40 -5.33
C ASN A 24 2.06 -13.73 -5.08
N ASP A 25 3.38 -13.67 -4.89
CA ASP A 25 4.22 -14.85 -4.69
C ASP A 25 4.05 -15.46 -3.29
N SER A 26 3.86 -14.63 -2.26
CA SER A 26 3.69 -15.07 -0.88
C SER A 26 2.28 -15.55 -0.57
N TRP A 27 1.27 -15.10 -1.33
CA TRP A 27 -0.14 -15.33 -1.01
C TRP A 27 -0.52 -16.80 -0.81
N PRO A 28 -0.04 -17.77 -1.63
CA PRO A 28 -0.38 -19.17 -1.42
C PRO A 28 0.04 -19.68 -0.03
N SER A 29 1.12 -19.15 0.53
CA SER A 29 1.58 -19.49 1.88
C SER A 29 0.78 -18.75 2.95
N VAL A 30 0.53 -17.45 2.75
CA VAL A 30 -0.31 -16.66 3.67
C VAL A 30 -1.72 -17.23 3.77
N ASN A 31 -2.30 -17.65 2.65
CA ASN A 31 -3.63 -18.25 2.61
C ASN A 31 -3.71 -19.56 3.42
N LYS A 32 -2.62 -20.35 3.45
CA LYS A 32 -2.56 -21.55 4.31
C LYS A 32 -2.53 -21.16 5.78
N VAL A 33 -1.71 -20.18 6.14
CA VAL A 33 -1.65 -19.67 7.53
C VAL A 33 -3.02 -19.14 7.95
N MET A 34 -3.66 -18.30 7.13
CA MET A 34 -4.99 -17.75 7.41
C MET A 34 -6.08 -18.81 7.60
N ALA A 35 -6.03 -19.92 6.85
CA ALA A 35 -6.99 -21.02 6.97
C ALA A 35 -6.85 -21.79 8.30
N GLU A 36 -5.68 -21.76 8.91
CA GLU A 36 -5.36 -22.44 10.18
C GLU A 36 -5.28 -21.44 11.36
N HIS A 37 -5.50 -20.15 11.09
CA HIS A 37 -5.32 -19.08 12.06
C HIS A 37 -6.48 -18.96 13.04
N ASP A 38 -6.16 -18.63 14.29
CA ASP A 38 -7.14 -18.40 15.35
C ASP A 38 -7.58 -16.93 15.39
N TRP A 39 -8.60 -16.63 14.59
CA TRP A 39 -9.13 -15.28 14.41
C TRP A 39 -9.77 -14.68 15.68
N ASP A 40 -10.15 -15.51 16.66
CA ASP A 40 -10.70 -15.00 17.93
C ASP A 40 -9.60 -14.38 18.80
N ASN A 41 -8.36 -14.88 18.69
CA ASN A 41 -7.21 -14.43 19.46
C ASN A 41 -6.32 -13.43 18.72
N ASP A 42 -6.32 -13.46 17.39
CA ASP A 42 -5.52 -12.54 16.57
C ASP A 42 -6.30 -12.11 15.30
N PRO A 43 -7.31 -11.24 15.46
CA PRO A 43 -8.18 -10.81 14.35
C PRO A 43 -7.50 -9.87 13.35
N TYR A 44 -6.32 -9.31 13.68
CA TYR A 44 -5.62 -8.31 12.86
C TYR A 44 -4.38 -8.84 12.15
N PHE A 45 -4.16 -10.16 12.21
CA PHE A 45 -2.99 -10.82 11.61
C PHE A 45 -2.71 -10.38 10.17
N LEU A 46 -3.75 -10.29 9.33
CA LEU A 46 -3.57 -9.98 7.92
C LEU A 46 -3.16 -8.52 7.71
N GLU A 47 -3.81 -7.60 8.42
CA GLU A 47 -3.49 -6.18 8.41
C GLU A 47 -2.07 -5.93 8.90
N ASP A 48 -1.70 -6.51 10.06
CA ASP A 48 -0.37 -6.40 10.64
C ASP A 48 0.70 -6.99 9.70
N TRP A 49 0.43 -8.16 9.12
CA TRP A 49 1.33 -8.79 8.16
C TRP A 49 1.54 -7.91 6.91
N LEU A 50 0.49 -7.31 6.36
CA LEU A 50 0.59 -6.41 5.21
C LEU A 50 1.40 -5.15 5.54
N ASP A 51 1.11 -4.53 6.69
CA ASP A 51 1.74 -3.28 7.11
C ASP A 51 3.22 -3.46 7.45
N ASP A 52 3.58 -4.56 8.12
CA ASP A 52 4.98 -4.87 8.39
C ASP A 52 5.75 -5.12 7.09
N ASN A 53 5.19 -5.92 6.16
CA ASN A 53 5.86 -6.17 4.89
C ASN A 53 5.95 -4.91 4.03
N TRP A 54 4.94 -4.05 4.05
CA TRP A 54 4.98 -2.73 3.41
C TRP A 54 6.11 -1.88 3.98
N LYS A 55 6.20 -1.78 5.31
CA LYS A 55 7.26 -1.03 5.99
C LYS A 55 8.65 -1.54 5.63
N HIS A 56 8.81 -2.86 5.60
CA HIS A 56 10.12 -3.48 5.36
C HIS A 56 10.54 -3.45 3.89
N LEU A 57 9.63 -3.77 2.97
CA LEU A 57 9.95 -3.98 1.55
C LEU A 57 9.76 -2.72 0.71
N PHE A 58 8.83 -1.84 1.08
CA PHE A 58 8.58 -0.60 0.34
C PHE A 58 9.19 0.61 1.06
N VAL A 59 8.77 0.89 2.29
CA VAL A 59 9.13 2.14 3.00
C VAL A 59 10.62 2.26 3.22
N ARG A 60 11.24 1.24 3.80
CA ARG A 60 12.69 1.24 4.08
C ARG A 60 13.54 1.25 2.82
N GLN A 61 13.08 0.63 1.74
CA GLN A 61 13.80 0.63 0.46
C GLN A 61 13.84 2.04 -0.15
N ILE A 62 12.77 2.81 0.03
CA ILE A 62 12.56 4.09 -0.63
C ILE A 62 13.03 5.28 0.20
N LEU A 63 12.83 5.25 1.52
CA LEU A 63 13.10 6.36 2.43
C LEU A 63 14.20 6.07 3.47
N GLY A 64 14.70 4.84 3.52
CA GLY A 64 15.72 4.41 4.48
C GLY A 64 15.14 3.94 5.83
N LYS A 65 16.03 3.53 6.75
CA LYS A 65 15.66 2.84 8.00
C LYS A 65 14.87 3.68 8.99
N GLU A 66 15.07 4.99 8.99
CA GLU A 66 14.48 5.94 9.94
C GLU A 66 13.14 6.52 9.44
N ALA A 67 12.67 6.09 8.28
CA ALA A 67 11.47 6.62 7.67
C ALA A 67 10.23 5.88 8.15
N ASP A 68 9.17 6.66 8.39
CA ASP A 68 7.84 6.16 8.73
C ASP A 68 6.87 6.64 7.65
N LEU A 69 6.22 5.70 6.99
CA LEU A 69 5.10 5.95 6.08
C LEU A 69 3.83 5.49 6.75
N GLN A 70 2.70 5.93 6.21
CA GLN A 70 1.43 5.34 6.61
C GLN A 70 1.42 3.83 6.37
N PRO A 71 0.67 3.10 7.23
CA PRO A 71 0.35 1.72 6.97
C PRO A 71 -0.25 1.59 5.56
N LEU A 72 -0.01 0.44 4.94
CA LEU A 72 -0.55 0.18 3.62
C LEU A 72 -2.06 0.10 3.72
N THR A 73 -2.58 -0.52 4.76
CA THR A 73 -4.01 -0.72 4.99
C THR A 73 -4.52 0.34 5.95
N ILE A 74 -5.43 1.21 5.51
CA ILE A 74 -5.96 2.27 6.37
C ILE A 74 -7.48 2.24 6.31
N SER A 75 -8.14 2.28 7.48
CA SER A 75 -9.58 2.57 7.47
C SER A 75 -9.80 4.02 7.00
N ILE A 76 -10.85 4.28 6.21
CA ILE A 76 -11.16 5.64 5.71
C ILE A 76 -11.23 6.69 6.86
N ASN A 77 -11.55 6.24 8.08
CA ASN A 77 -11.61 7.07 9.28
C ASN A 77 -10.23 7.44 9.88
N GLU A 78 -9.21 6.62 9.69
CA GLU A 78 -7.84 6.87 10.17
C GLU A 78 -7.05 7.80 9.25
N VAL A 79 -7.36 7.82 7.95
CA VAL A 79 -6.75 8.73 6.98
C VAL A 79 -6.87 10.22 7.39
N LYS A 80 -7.93 10.58 8.12
CA LYS A 80 -8.18 11.97 8.57
C LYS A 80 -7.31 12.44 9.75
N LYS A 81 -6.63 11.54 10.47
CA LYS A 81 -6.03 11.84 11.79
C LYS A 81 -4.54 12.19 11.80
N HIS A 82 -3.84 12.13 10.68
CA HIS A 82 -2.38 12.11 10.67
C HIS A 82 -1.81 13.19 9.72
N HIS A 83 -1.01 14.12 10.27
CA HIS A 83 -0.60 15.38 9.63
C HIS A 83 0.85 15.43 9.08
N HIS A 84 1.62 14.35 9.22
CA HIS A 84 2.99 14.25 8.69
C HIS A 84 3.10 12.98 7.86
N GLN A 85 2.75 13.05 6.59
CA GLN A 85 2.70 11.86 5.74
C GLN A 85 3.12 12.18 4.33
N TYR A 86 4.02 11.35 3.83
CA TYR A 86 4.32 11.26 2.41
C TYR A 86 3.12 10.61 1.69
N GLN A 87 2.36 11.41 0.95
CA GLN A 87 1.20 10.92 0.19
C GLN A 87 1.68 10.30 -1.12
N LEU A 88 1.14 9.12 -1.47
CA LEU A 88 1.41 8.44 -2.72
C LEU A 88 0.51 8.99 -3.84
N GLN A 89 0.97 10.01 -4.55
CA GLN A 89 0.16 10.66 -5.59
C GLN A 89 0.31 9.96 -6.95
N LEU A 90 -0.82 9.64 -7.60
CA LEU A 90 -0.87 9.07 -8.94
C LEU A 90 -0.85 10.15 -10.04
N ASP A 91 -0.18 9.87 -11.16
CA ASP A 91 -0.19 10.76 -12.33
C ASP A 91 -1.42 10.54 -13.24
N SER A 92 -2.12 9.40 -13.15
CA SER A 92 -3.43 9.18 -13.79
C SER A 92 -4.11 7.89 -13.29
N PRO A 93 -5.40 7.90 -12.88
CA PRO A 93 -6.28 9.05 -12.62
C PRO A 93 -5.98 9.67 -11.21
N PRO A 94 -6.66 10.74 -10.75
CA PRO A 94 -6.09 11.89 -10.04
C PRO A 94 -5.50 11.62 -8.65
N LYS A 95 -4.90 12.68 -8.08
CA LYS A 95 -4.36 12.78 -6.73
C LYS A 95 -5.23 12.03 -5.72
N GLY A 96 -4.63 11.08 -5.02
CA GLY A 96 -5.28 10.31 -3.97
C GLY A 96 -4.24 9.68 -3.07
N ILE A 97 -4.69 9.08 -1.98
CA ILE A 97 -3.85 8.30 -1.07
C ILE A 97 -4.08 6.84 -1.41
N VAL A 98 -3.00 6.08 -1.66
CA VAL A 98 -3.08 4.62 -1.81
C VAL A 98 -3.51 4.02 -0.47
N ILE A 99 -4.60 3.26 -0.49
CA ILE A 99 -5.21 2.64 0.71
C ILE A 99 -4.94 1.14 0.79
N THR A 100 -4.74 0.44 -0.33
CA THR A 100 -4.33 -0.98 -0.37
C THR A 100 -4.18 -1.46 -1.82
N LEU A 101 -3.66 -2.68 -2.00
CA LEU A 101 -3.71 -3.45 -3.24
C LEU A 101 -4.91 -4.40 -3.20
N GLY A 102 -5.62 -4.52 -4.33
CA GLY A 102 -6.85 -5.32 -4.42
C GLY A 102 -6.92 -6.18 -5.68
N ASN A 103 -7.94 -7.04 -5.71
CA ASN A 103 -8.27 -7.96 -6.80
C ASN A 103 -9.23 -7.33 -7.82
N SER A 104 -9.01 -7.53 -9.12
CA SER A 104 -9.92 -7.11 -10.20
C SER A 104 -11.32 -7.76 -10.21
N GLU A 105 -11.53 -8.90 -9.56
CA GLU A 105 -12.81 -9.62 -9.52
C GLU A 105 -13.89 -8.91 -8.68
N ASN A 106 -13.50 -8.26 -7.57
CA ASN A 106 -14.43 -7.54 -6.70
C ASN A 106 -13.88 -6.20 -6.18
N GLY A 107 -12.62 -5.87 -6.48
CA GLY A 107 -11.94 -4.62 -6.12
C GLY A 107 -11.52 -4.50 -4.66
N PHE A 108 -12.37 -5.00 -3.76
CA PHE A 108 -12.28 -4.75 -2.32
C PHE A 108 -11.65 -5.89 -1.52
N SER A 109 -11.47 -7.07 -2.13
CA SER A 109 -10.75 -8.15 -1.46
C SER A 109 -9.24 -7.91 -1.50
N ILE A 110 -8.62 -8.11 -0.35
CA ILE A 110 -7.17 -8.24 -0.21
C ILE A 110 -6.84 -9.68 -0.57
N ALA A 111 -6.72 -9.97 -1.86
CA ALA A 111 -6.39 -11.28 -2.39
C ALA A 111 -5.79 -11.12 -3.80
N PRO A 112 -5.02 -12.08 -4.30
CA PRO A 112 -4.50 -12.06 -5.65
C PRO A 112 -5.62 -12.34 -6.67
N PRO A 113 -5.45 -11.87 -7.92
CA PRO A 113 -4.31 -11.10 -8.40
C PRO A 113 -4.32 -9.67 -7.83
N PHE A 114 -3.21 -9.21 -7.26
CA PHE A 114 -3.08 -7.83 -6.75
C PHE A 114 -2.89 -6.85 -7.92
N ASP A 115 -3.84 -6.78 -8.83
CA ASP A 115 -3.78 -6.04 -10.08
C ASP A 115 -4.58 -4.72 -10.05
N GLN A 116 -5.26 -4.42 -8.95
CA GLN A 116 -5.89 -3.14 -8.67
C GLN A 116 -5.22 -2.44 -7.50
N VAL A 117 -5.34 -1.11 -7.48
CA VAL A 117 -4.99 -0.26 -6.34
C VAL A 117 -6.25 0.45 -5.88
N GLN A 118 -6.55 0.37 -4.59
CA GLN A 118 -7.57 1.18 -3.95
C GLN A 118 -6.96 2.53 -3.59
N ILE A 119 -7.59 3.61 -4.05
CA ILE A 119 -7.17 4.98 -3.77
C ILE A 119 -8.31 5.75 -3.11
N LEU A 120 -7.99 6.57 -2.11
CA LEU A 120 -8.90 7.60 -1.63
C LEU A 120 -8.64 8.85 -2.46
N ASP A 121 -9.60 9.26 -3.28
CA ASP A 121 -9.44 10.45 -4.08
C ASP A 121 -9.64 11.74 -3.27
N VAL A 122 -9.45 12.89 -3.93
CA VAL A 122 -9.64 14.23 -3.32
C VAL A 122 -11.07 14.50 -2.84
N ASP A 123 -12.05 13.77 -3.37
CA ASP A 123 -13.47 13.92 -3.04
C ASP A 123 -13.84 13.04 -1.83
N GLY A 124 -12.89 12.22 -1.33
CA GLY A 124 -13.09 11.30 -0.22
C GLY A 124 -13.73 9.97 -0.63
N GLU A 125 -13.77 9.69 -1.94
CA GLU A 125 -14.32 8.47 -2.50
C GLU A 125 -13.21 7.44 -2.73
N VAL A 126 -13.53 6.16 -2.46
CA VAL A 126 -12.62 5.06 -2.77
C VAL A 126 -12.78 4.68 -4.24
N LYS A 127 -11.70 4.80 -5.00
CA LYS A 127 -11.62 4.38 -6.40
C LYS A 127 -10.70 3.19 -6.57
N LEU A 128 -11.04 2.34 -7.53
CA LEU A 128 -10.20 1.25 -7.98
C LEU A 128 -9.53 1.65 -9.29
N VAL A 129 -8.22 1.51 -9.35
CA VAL A 129 -7.45 1.79 -10.56
C VAL A 129 -6.56 0.60 -10.90
N PRO A 130 -6.41 0.25 -12.19
CA PRO A 130 -5.49 -0.81 -12.57
C PRO A 130 -4.07 -0.48 -12.13
N PHE A 131 -3.38 -1.45 -11.54
CA PHE A 131 -2.01 -1.27 -11.08
C PHE A 131 -1.07 -0.81 -12.21
N SER A 132 -1.33 -1.21 -13.45
CA SER A 132 -0.54 -0.83 -14.63
C SER A 132 -0.54 0.69 -14.91
N THR A 133 -1.58 1.41 -14.48
CA THR A 133 -1.71 2.85 -14.67
C THR A 133 -1.07 3.65 -13.53
N VAL A 134 -0.64 2.97 -12.46
CA VAL A 134 -0.14 3.62 -11.25
C VAL A 134 1.31 4.08 -11.44
N ARG A 135 1.52 5.36 -11.09
CA ARG A 135 2.84 5.99 -10.94
C ARG A 135 2.86 6.63 -9.57
N VAL A 136 3.75 6.17 -8.72
CA VAL A 136 3.74 6.56 -7.31
C VAL A 136 4.78 7.65 -7.09
N LYS A 137 4.38 8.76 -6.47
CA LYS A 137 5.32 9.77 -5.97
C LYS A 137 5.02 10.14 -4.54
N ILE A 138 6.05 10.56 -3.84
CA ILE A 138 5.99 10.96 -2.44
C ILE A 138 5.74 12.48 -2.36
N ALA A 139 4.61 12.89 -1.79
CA ALA A 139 4.30 14.29 -1.53
C ALA A 139 4.98 14.79 -0.23
N ASN A 140 5.49 16.02 -0.23
CA ASN A 140 6.00 16.69 0.96
C ASN A 140 4.90 17.40 1.74
#